data_AF-A0AAE8EQC8-F1
#
_entry.id   AF-A0AAE8EQC8-F1
#
_cell.length_a   1.000
_cell.length_b   1.000
_cell.length_c   1.000
_cell.angle_alpha   90.00
_cell.angle_beta   90.00
_cell.angle_gamma   90.00
#
_symmetry.space_group_name_H-M   'P 1'
#
loop_
_entity.id
_entity.type
_entity.pdbx_description
1 polymer ?
#
loop_
_entity_poly.entity_id
_entity_poly.type
_entity_poly.pdbx_seq_one_letter_code
_entity_poly.pdbx_strand_id
1 'polypeptide(L)'
;MNKKITMDNAVIGKTVAGLLLVGGLMAAPSAMADVCYSDSSEVSALTAFSWGGTTVLDFGSVSVSPTVQVGDVIATIDYGYVGGADPTGFITFCDYRPSDLLIFSINGKNNASGFLDTGIDGLGIRMTNTSASGPTWILDGASTTYNSAYDITAAATLSIDGVATSGYGLSVDMLGYWRFELVKTADTVSSGASDTSTFTLWTDGIEFNLPSLTIWTWSFSPFTVTAEACSINGYDTSVDLGTATTPSFTAVGATANSTDFTINMICSSTGISPTLTFSGTVDDDVSAVFANDSGTATGVGVQLLYGNTAITPDTAVSLGMAPSTSATDYAFKARLYQTAGAVTAGSVDTSVIFTMGYE
;
A
#
# COMPACT_ATOMS: atom_id res chain seq x y z
N MET A 1 -14.71 -28.65 7.66
CA MET A 1 -15.66 -29.50 6.93
C MET A 1 -14.88 -30.40 5.98
N ASN A 2 -15.08 -31.72 6.04
CA ASN A 2 -14.39 -32.64 5.13
C ASN A 2 -15.04 -32.64 3.74
N LYS A 3 -14.22 -32.59 2.68
CA LYS A 3 -14.39 -33.25 1.35
C LYS A 3 -13.10 -33.05 0.52
N LYS A 4 -12.26 -34.09 0.41
CA LYS A 4 -12.16 -35.15 -0.64
C LYS A 4 -11.47 -34.65 -1.92
N ILE A 5 -10.21 -35.07 -2.08
CA ILE A 5 -9.31 -34.85 -3.23
C ILE A 5 -9.48 -36.00 -4.23
N THR A 6 -9.45 -35.67 -5.52
CA THR A 6 -9.20 -36.63 -6.61
C THR A 6 -7.96 -36.15 -7.37
N MET A 7 -6.91 -36.97 -7.39
CA MET A 7 -5.67 -36.71 -8.13
C MET A 7 -5.42 -37.90 -9.04
N ASP A 8 -5.20 -37.64 -10.33
CA ASP A 8 -4.66 -38.63 -11.27
C ASP A 8 -3.44 -38.04 -12.01
N ASN A 9 -2.33 -38.74 -11.78
CA ASN A 9 -1.06 -38.91 -12.49
C ASN A 9 -0.39 -37.81 -13.32
N ALA A 10 0.89 -37.61 -12.98
CA ALA A 10 1.93 -36.88 -13.68
C ALA A 10 2.81 -37.81 -14.54
N VAL A 11 3.35 -37.29 -15.66
CA VAL A 11 4.67 -37.67 -16.21
C VAL A 11 5.39 -36.42 -16.73
N ILE A 12 6.69 -36.36 -16.41
CA ILE A 12 7.65 -35.25 -16.56
C ILE A 12 8.27 -35.21 -17.96
N GLY A 13 8.51 -33.99 -18.48
CA GLY A 13 9.51 -33.71 -19.52
C GLY A 13 10.00 -32.26 -19.47
N LYS A 14 11.29 -32.05 -19.20
CA LYS A 14 12.00 -30.75 -19.32
C LYS A 14 12.00 -30.30 -20.81
N THR A 15 11.96 -29.02 -21.21
CA THR A 15 13.04 -28.03 -21.12
C THR A 15 12.63 -26.72 -21.84
N VAL A 16 13.03 -25.58 -21.25
CA VAL A 16 13.32 -24.22 -21.81
C VAL A 16 12.18 -23.27 -22.24
N ALA A 17 12.43 -22.03 -21.82
CA ALA A 17 11.63 -20.82 -21.85
C ALA A 17 11.05 -20.41 -23.21
N GLY A 18 9.85 -19.85 -23.15
CA GLY A 18 9.20 -19.12 -24.23
C GLY A 18 7.91 -18.49 -23.70
N LEU A 19 8.01 -17.26 -23.22
CA LEU A 19 6.86 -16.43 -22.85
C LEU A 19 6.07 -16.14 -24.14
N LEU A 20 4.96 -16.85 -24.32
CA LEU A 20 4.06 -16.68 -25.46
C LEU A 20 3.02 -15.61 -25.09
N LEU A 21 3.13 -14.41 -25.70
CA LEU A 21 1.99 -13.49 -25.78
C LEU A 21 0.90 -14.18 -26.60
N VAL A 22 -0.21 -14.53 -25.96
CA VAL A 22 -1.43 -14.89 -26.69
C VAL A 22 -2.06 -13.59 -27.17
N GLY A 23 -1.68 -13.19 -28.39
CA GLY A 23 -2.43 -12.20 -29.17
C GLY A 23 -3.79 -12.78 -29.53
N GLY A 24 -4.78 -12.55 -28.68
CA GLY A 24 -6.18 -12.65 -29.05
C GLY A 24 -6.51 -11.48 -29.98
N LEU A 25 -6.50 -11.73 -31.29
CA LEU A 25 -7.02 -10.81 -32.29
C LEU A 25 -8.54 -10.70 -32.08
N MET A 26 -8.96 -9.76 -31.24
CA MET A 26 -10.35 -9.32 -31.21
C MET A 26 -10.59 -8.54 -32.50
N ALA A 27 -11.61 -8.95 -33.27
CA ALA A 27 -12.00 -8.27 -34.49
C ALA A 27 -12.32 -6.79 -34.16
N ALA A 28 -11.54 -5.87 -34.74
CA ALA A 28 -11.82 -4.45 -34.68
C ALA A 28 -13.16 -4.17 -35.39
N PRO A 29 -14.08 -3.39 -34.81
CA PRO A 29 -15.15 -2.78 -35.59
C PRO A 29 -14.51 -1.91 -36.67
N SER A 30 -15.03 -1.99 -37.88
CA SER A 30 -14.60 -1.20 -39.04
C SER A 30 -14.53 0.29 -38.71
N ALA A 31 -13.41 0.93 -39.07
CA ALA A 31 -13.22 2.38 -38.99
C ALA A 31 -14.38 3.11 -39.69
N MET A 32 -15.10 3.94 -38.94
CA MET A 32 -16.05 4.90 -39.47
C MET A 32 -15.36 6.26 -39.52
N ALA A 33 -15.38 6.90 -40.69
CA ALA A 33 -14.83 8.23 -40.89
C ALA A 33 -15.80 9.28 -40.32
N ASP A 34 -15.29 10.15 -39.44
CA ASP A 34 -16.05 11.28 -38.91
C ASP A 34 -16.20 12.37 -39.97
N VAL A 35 -17.45 12.71 -40.32
CA VAL A 35 -17.78 13.86 -41.19
C VAL A 35 -18.98 14.58 -40.61
N CYS A 36 -18.78 15.79 -40.08
CA CYS A 36 -19.88 16.70 -39.75
C CYS A 36 -20.37 17.37 -41.04
N TYR A 37 -21.65 17.18 -41.40
CA TYR A 37 -22.30 17.94 -42.47
C TYR A 37 -23.15 19.05 -41.87
N SER A 38 -22.87 20.31 -42.23
CA SER A 38 -23.77 21.43 -41.97
C SER A 38 -24.75 21.58 -43.13
N ASP A 39 -25.94 20.99 -43.01
CA ASP A 39 -27.07 21.53 -43.78
C ASP A 39 -28.34 21.62 -42.93
N SER A 40 -29.07 22.69 -43.20
CA SER A 40 -29.98 23.41 -42.30
C SER A 40 -31.35 22.76 -42.03
N SER A 41 -31.39 21.44 -41.84
CA SER A 41 -32.62 20.75 -41.45
C SER A 41 -32.32 19.56 -40.54
N GLU A 42 -32.69 19.67 -39.27
CA GLU A 42 -32.75 18.62 -38.24
C GLU A 42 -32.20 17.24 -38.68
N VAL A 43 -30.90 17.04 -38.50
CA VAL A 43 -30.31 15.69 -38.55
C VAL A 43 -29.79 15.37 -37.16
N SER A 44 -30.69 14.85 -36.33
CA SER A 44 -30.32 14.05 -35.17
C SER A 44 -29.65 12.77 -35.64
N ALA A 45 -28.33 12.81 -35.82
CA ALA A 45 -27.52 11.63 -36.05
C ALA A 45 -26.27 11.70 -35.17
N LEU A 46 -26.46 11.43 -33.88
CA LEU A 46 -25.45 10.68 -33.15
C LEU A 46 -25.40 9.32 -33.85
N THR A 47 -24.50 9.10 -34.82
CA THR A 47 -24.23 7.72 -35.22
C THR A 47 -23.81 7.01 -33.96
N ALA A 48 -24.58 5.99 -33.56
CA ALA A 48 -24.38 5.24 -32.35
C ALA A 48 -22.96 4.67 -32.34
N PHE A 49 -22.02 5.41 -31.77
CA PHE A 49 -20.70 4.91 -31.50
C PHE A 49 -20.82 4.05 -30.24
N SER A 50 -20.49 2.76 -30.36
CA SER A 50 -20.40 1.84 -29.23
C SER A 50 -19.09 2.10 -28.46
N TRP A 51 -18.99 3.22 -27.75
CA TRP A 51 -17.81 3.53 -26.91
C TRP A 51 -17.73 2.69 -25.64
N GLY A 52 -18.80 1.96 -25.27
CA GLY A 52 -18.84 1.13 -24.07
C GLY A 52 -17.85 -0.03 -24.12
N GLY A 53 -16.70 0.13 -23.48
CA GLY A 53 -15.79 -0.95 -23.13
C GLY A 53 -15.80 -1.23 -21.64
N THR A 54 -15.66 -2.51 -21.29
CA THR A 54 -15.39 -2.94 -19.92
C THR A 54 -13.99 -3.51 -19.86
N THR A 55 -13.16 -2.96 -18.98
CA THR A 55 -11.85 -3.50 -18.64
C THR A 55 -11.90 -4.13 -17.28
N VAL A 56 -11.42 -5.36 -17.18
CA VAL A 56 -11.19 -6.01 -15.89
C VAL A 56 -9.72 -5.82 -15.53
N LEU A 57 -9.46 -5.18 -14.39
CA LEU A 57 -8.15 -4.97 -13.80
C LEU A 57 -7.97 -5.95 -12.64
N ASP A 58 -6.76 -6.44 -12.42
CA ASP A 58 -6.47 -7.39 -11.33
C ASP A 58 -5.11 -7.11 -10.72
N PHE A 59 -5.09 -6.84 -9.41
CA PHE A 59 -3.86 -6.69 -8.62
C PHE A 59 -3.29 -8.04 -8.14
N GLY A 60 -4.07 -9.12 -8.23
CA GLY A 60 -3.67 -10.47 -7.84
C GLY A 60 -3.57 -10.68 -6.34
N SER A 61 -2.42 -11.20 -5.87
CA SER A 61 -2.12 -11.33 -4.45
C SER A 61 -1.10 -10.27 -4.06
N VAL A 62 -1.47 -9.43 -3.09
CA VAL A 62 -0.64 -8.33 -2.60
C VAL A 62 -0.29 -8.56 -1.14
N SER A 63 0.99 -8.45 -0.78
CA SER A 63 1.41 -8.36 0.62
C SER A 63 1.78 -6.93 0.97
N VAL A 64 1.39 -6.50 2.17
CA VAL A 64 1.62 -5.13 2.66
C VAL A 64 2.57 -5.22 3.84
N SER A 65 3.81 -4.77 3.64
CA SER A 65 4.81 -4.69 4.70
C SER A 65 4.35 -3.71 5.80
N PRO A 66 4.62 -4.00 7.09
CA PRO A 66 4.32 -3.09 8.19
C PRO A 66 5.12 -1.77 8.12
N THR A 67 6.21 -1.72 7.35
CA THR A 67 7.05 -0.53 7.17
C THR A 67 6.51 0.48 6.16
N VAL A 68 5.53 0.07 5.34
CA VAL A 68 4.85 0.94 4.37
C VAL A 68 4.13 2.07 5.13
N GLN A 69 4.33 3.31 4.71
CA GLN A 69 3.73 4.49 5.32
C GLN A 69 2.39 4.85 4.67
N VAL A 70 1.57 5.64 5.37
CA VAL A 70 0.33 6.18 4.79
C VAL A 70 0.69 7.08 3.61
N GLY A 71 0.07 6.84 2.46
CA GLY A 71 0.34 7.51 1.19
C GLY A 71 1.22 6.72 0.22
N ASP A 72 1.92 5.69 0.69
CA ASP A 72 2.77 4.85 -0.16
C ASP A 72 1.95 4.00 -1.13
N VAL A 73 2.49 3.85 -2.34
CA VAL A 73 1.96 2.96 -3.38
C VAL A 73 2.49 1.55 -3.16
N ILE A 74 1.58 0.60 -3.00
CA ILE A 74 1.85 -0.82 -2.74
C ILE A 74 1.91 -1.62 -4.05
N ALA A 75 1.02 -1.30 -5.00
CA ALA A 75 0.95 -1.95 -6.30
C ALA A 75 0.45 -0.98 -7.37
N THR A 76 0.86 -1.21 -8.61
CA THR A 76 0.50 -0.36 -9.76
C THR A 76 0.06 -1.21 -10.93
N ILE A 77 -1.05 -0.81 -11.58
CA ILE A 77 -1.47 -1.31 -12.88
C ILE A 77 -1.48 -0.13 -13.84
N ASP A 78 -0.69 -0.24 -14.90
CA ASP A 78 -0.77 0.66 -16.05
C ASP A 78 -1.71 0.03 -17.09
N TYR A 79 -2.82 0.71 -17.36
CA TYR A 79 -3.76 0.34 -18.39
C TYR A 79 -3.52 1.16 -19.67
N GLY A 80 -3.68 0.48 -20.80
CA GLY A 80 -3.55 1.06 -22.13
C GLY A 80 -4.58 2.13 -22.45
N TYR A 81 -4.51 2.63 -23.68
CA TYR A 81 -5.34 3.71 -24.18
C TYR A 81 -6.85 3.37 -24.10
N VAL A 82 -7.62 4.21 -23.39
CA VAL A 82 -9.08 4.23 -23.38
C VAL A 82 -9.56 5.14 -24.50
N GLY A 83 -9.96 4.53 -25.60
CA GLY A 83 -10.55 5.15 -26.78
C GLY A 83 -10.65 4.13 -27.92
N GLY A 84 -11.58 4.33 -28.86
CA GLY A 84 -11.69 3.53 -30.07
C GLY A 84 -10.40 3.54 -30.90
N ALA A 85 -10.38 2.80 -32.02
CA ALA A 85 -9.19 2.41 -32.79
C ALA A 85 -8.30 3.54 -33.37
N ASP A 86 -8.52 4.81 -33.01
CA ASP A 86 -7.69 5.94 -33.41
C ASP A 86 -6.87 6.49 -32.21
N PRO A 87 -5.53 6.41 -32.24
CA PRO A 87 -4.66 6.96 -31.19
C PRO A 87 -4.69 8.49 -31.08
N THR A 88 -5.41 9.20 -31.96
CA THR A 88 -5.70 10.65 -31.82
C THR A 88 -7.10 10.92 -31.27
N GLY A 89 -7.76 9.95 -30.64
CA GLY A 89 -9.19 9.94 -30.30
C GLY A 89 -9.75 11.23 -29.69
N PHE A 90 -10.32 12.06 -30.54
CA PHE A 90 -11.13 13.21 -30.18
C PHE A 90 -12.61 12.83 -30.20
N ILE A 91 -13.40 13.35 -29.26
CA ILE A 91 -14.86 13.25 -29.34
C ILE A 91 -15.37 14.46 -30.10
N THR A 92 -15.61 14.32 -31.40
CA THR A 92 -16.10 15.44 -32.21
C THR A 92 -17.62 15.58 -32.03
N PHE A 93 -18.07 16.68 -31.43
CA PHE A 93 -19.50 17.03 -31.33
C PHE A 93 -19.88 17.95 -32.49
N CYS A 94 -20.82 17.54 -33.35
CA CYS A 94 -21.17 18.34 -34.52
C CYS A 94 -22.10 19.54 -34.24
N ASP A 95 -22.64 19.67 -33.02
CA ASP A 95 -23.67 20.67 -32.64
C ASP A 95 -23.29 21.50 -31.39
N TYR A 96 -22.04 21.93 -31.27
CA TYR A 96 -21.59 22.71 -30.11
C TYR A 96 -22.03 24.18 -30.16
N ARG A 97 -22.77 24.66 -29.14
CA ARG A 97 -22.89 26.10 -28.83
C ARG A 97 -21.89 26.47 -27.72
N PRO A 98 -21.31 27.68 -27.73
CA PRO A 98 -20.31 28.11 -26.74
C PRO A 98 -20.83 28.25 -25.29
N SER A 99 -22.11 27.97 -25.06
CA SER A 99 -22.72 27.89 -23.73
C SER A 99 -22.86 26.45 -23.22
N ASP A 100 -22.53 25.45 -24.03
CA ASP A 100 -22.90 24.06 -23.76
C ASP A 100 -21.89 23.35 -22.82
N LEU A 101 -22.43 22.66 -21.82
CA LEU A 101 -21.73 21.96 -20.75
C LEU A 101 -21.73 20.45 -20.96
N LEU A 102 -20.53 19.88 -21.01
CA LEU A 102 -20.32 18.44 -20.96
C LEU A 102 -19.70 18.06 -19.61
N ILE A 103 -20.49 17.37 -18.80
CA ILE A 103 -20.05 16.91 -17.48
C ILE A 103 -19.61 15.47 -17.61
N PHE A 104 -18.31 15.23 -17.42
CA PHE A 104 -17.77 13.89 -17.21
C PHE A 104 -17.78 13.58 -15.73
N SER A 105 -18.32 12.41 -15.40
CA SER A 105 -18.46 11.97 -14.03
C SER A 105 -17.96 10.54 -13.87
N ILE A 106 -17.57 10.28 -12.63
CA ILE A 106 -16.97 9.05 -12.19
C ILE A 106 -17.94 8.47 -11.16
N ASN A 107 -18.52 7.31 -11.46
CA ASN A 107 -19.36 6.59 -10.50
C ASN A 107 -18.53 5.52 -9.81
N GLY A 108 -18.29 5.67 -8.51
CA GLY A 108 -17.58 4.72 -7.67
C GLY A 108 -17.84 4.99 -6.18
N LYS A 109 -17.68 3.95 -5.35
CA LYS A 109 -17.69 4.11 -3.89
C LYS A 109 -16.30 4.56 -3.46
N ASN A 110 -16.20 5.67 -2.75
CA ASN A 110 -14.97 6.11 -2.12
C ASN A 110 -14.92 5.61 -0.67
N ASN A 111 -13.71 5.33 -0.18
CA ASN A 111 -13.46 5.08 1.23
C ASN A 111 -13.46 6.40 2.03
N ALA A 112 -13.35 6.31 3.36
CA ALA A 112 -13.36 7.48 4.24
C ALA A 112 -12.22 8.48 3.96
N SER A 113 -11.13 7.99 3.35
CA SER A 113 -9.96 8.80 2.98
C SER A 113 -10.07 9.37 1.56
N GLY A 114 -11.20 9.22 0.84
CA GLY A 114 -11.40 9.80 -0.50
C GLY A 114 -10.78 9.03 -1.67
N PHE A 115 -10.17 7.87 -1.42
CA PHE A 115 -9.71 6.94 -2.46
C PHE A 115 -10.85 6.02 -2.88
N LEU A 116 -10.73 5.36 -4.04
CA LEU A 116 -11.70 4.32 -4.39
C LEU A 116 -11.65 3.18 -3.36
N ASP A 117 -12.84 2.78 -2.93
CA ASP A 117 -13.01 1.78 -1.89
C ASP A 117 -12.67 0.37 -2.40
N THR A 118 -11.79 -0.29 -1.67
CA THR A 118 -11.37 -1.66 -1.91
C THR A 118 -12.16 -2.66 -1.07
N GLY A 119 -12.95 -2.18 -0.09
CA GLY A 119 -13.55 -3.02 0.95
C GLY A 119 -12.56 -3.46 2.04
N ILE A 120 -11.28 -3.04 1.93
CA ILE A 120 -10.21 -3.40 2.87
C ILE A 120 -9.82 -2.16 3.67
N ASP A 121 -9.99 -2.25 5.00
CA ASP A 121 -9.65 -1.15 5.90
C ASP A 121 -8.18 -0.74 5.77
N GLY A 122 -7.95 0.57 5.66
CA GLY A 122 -6.63 1.16 5.50
C GLY A 122 -6.06 1.10 4.08
N LEU A 123 -6.85 0.71 3.08
CA LEU A 123 -6.42 0.56 1.69
C LEU A 123 -7.39 1.23 0.71
N GLY A 124 -6.84 1.87 -0.33
CA GLY A 124 -7.64 2.53 -1.37
C GLY A 124 -6.97 2.45 -2.74
N ILE A 125 -7.74 2.66 -3.81
CA ILE A 125 -7.18 2.75 -5.16
C ILE A 125 -7.15 4.23 -5.58
N ARG A 126 -5.97 4.69 -6.01
CA ARG A 126 -5.75 5.96 -6.71
C ARG A 126 -5.83 5.73 -8.22
N MET A 127 -6.59 6.59 -8.90
CA MET A 127 -6.67 6.59 -10.36
C MET A 127 -6.01 7.83 -10.92
N THR A 128 -5.16 7.66 -11.93
CA THR A 128 -4.49 8.76 -12.62
C THR A 128 -4.61 8.60 -14.13
N ASN A 129 -5.07 9.63 -14.84
CA ASN A 129 -4.90 9.67 -16.29
C ASN A 129 -3.48 10.16 -16.62
N THR A 130 -2.73 9.36 -17.37
CA THR A 130 -1.30 9.58 -17.67
C THR A 130 -1.05 10.11 -19.09
N SER A 131 -2.10 10.48 -19.81
CA SER A 131 -2.08 10.93 -21.22
C SER A 131 -1.71 12.41 -21.29
N ALA A 132 -0.41 12.70 -21.28
CA ALA A 132 0.06 14.07 -21.21
C ALA A 132 -0.08 14.83 -22.55
N SER A 133 -1.06 15.74 -22.61
CA SER A 133 -0.85 17.13 -23.09
C SER A 133 -1.74 18.18 -22.38
N GLY A 134 -2.64 17.75 -21.48
CA GLY A 134 -3.48 18.61 -20.62
C GLY A 134 -3.34 18.32 -19.11
N PRO A 135 -4.21 18.88 -18.24
CA PRO A 135 -4.14 18.68 -16.79
C PRO A 135 -4.28 17.20 -16.41
N THR A 136 -3.35 16.70 -15.57
CA THR A 136 -3.38 15.34 -15.04
C THR A 136 -4.57 15.14 -14.11
N TRP A 137 -5.45 14.20 -14.44
CA TRP A 137 -6.57 13.81 -13.58
C TRP A 137 -6.09 12.83 -12.53
N ILE A 138 -6.23 13.17 -11.24
CA ILE A 138 -5.88 12.29 -10.12
C ILE A 138 -7.08 12.21 -9.18
N LEU A 139 -7.54 10.99 -8.91
CA LEU A 139 -8.46 10.67 -7.82
C LEU A 139 -7.65 10.09 -6.66
N ASP A 140 -7.24 10.94 -5.73
CA ASP A 140 -6.58 10.58 -4.48
C ASP A 140 -7.19 11.38 -3.32
N GLY A 141 -7.11 10.86 -2.11
CA GLY A 141 -7.79 11.38 -0.93
C GLY A 141 -7.60 12.86 -0.56
N ALA A 142 -6.67 13.57 -1.20
CA ALA A 142 -6.45 14.99 -1.00
C ALA A 142 -7.39 15.88 -1.83
N SER A 143 -8.12 15.31 -2.79
CA SER A 143 -9.05 16.04 -3.64
C SER A 143 -10.35 16.38 -2.89
N THR A 144 -10.33 17.49 -2.15
CA THR A 144 -11.54 18.06 -1.49
C THR A 144 -12.54 18.69 -2.46
N THR A 145 -12.29 18.58 -3.76
CA THR A 145 -13.19 18.99 -4.84
C THR A 145 -13.14 17.94 -5.93
N TYR A 146 -14.13 17.05 -6.00
CA TYR A 146 -14.51 16.47 -7.30
C TYR A 146 -15.99 16.05 -7.35
N ASN A 147 -16.88 16.98 -6.99
CA ASN A 147 -18.09 17.21 -7.78
C ASN A 147 -17.83 18.44 -8.63
N SER A 148 -16.94 18.34 -9.61
CA SER A 148 -17.03 19.28 -10.72
C SER A 148 -17.91 18.61 -11.76
N ALA A 149 -19.18 19.02 -11.80
CA ALA A 149 -19.67 19.47 -13.09
C ALA A 149 -18.54 20.30 -13.69
N TYR A 150 -17.84 19.79 -14.70
CA TYR A 150 -16.89 20.61 -15.42
C TYR A 150 -17.76 21.61 -16.19
N ASP A 151 -17.98 22.75 -15.55
CA ASP A 151 -18.67 23.88 -16.13
C ASP A 151 -17.72 24.43 -17.21
N ILE A 152 -17.76 23.89 -18.44
CA ILE A 152 -17.20 24.50 -19.65
C ILE A 152 -17.93 25.83 -19.95
N THR A 153 -18.02 26.74 -18.98
CA THR A 153 -18.62 28.08 -19.14
C THR A 153 -17.58 29.19 -19.11
N ALA A 154 -16.29 28.90 -18.90
CA ALA A 154 -15.26 29.92 -18.98
C ALA A 154 -13.93 29.36 -19.47
N ALA A 155 -13.61 29.64 -20.74
CA ALA A 155 -12.28 29.79 -21.31
C ALA A 155 -11.09 29.29 -20.45
N ALA A 156 -11.00 27.98 -20.21
CA ALA A 156 -9.71 27.35 -20.01
C ALA A 156 -9.09 27.25 -21.40
N THR A 157 -8.20 28.19 -21.72
CA THR A 157 -7.43 28.19 -22.95
C THR A 157 -6.57 26.91 -22.99
N LEU A 158 -7.13 25.81 -23.48
CA LEU A 158 -6.41 24.66 -23.98
C LEU A 158 -5.93 25.03 -25.38
N SER A 159 -4.61 25.01 -25.58
CA SER A 159 -3.98 25.44 -26.81
C SER A 159 -4.42 24.55 -27.97
N ILE A 160 -5.31 25.09 -28.80
CA ILE A 160 -5.62 24.62 -30.14
C ILE A 160 -4.39 24.86 -31.00
N ASP A 161 -3.71 23.79 -31.43
CA ASP A 161 -2.84 23.85 -32.60
C ASP A 161 -3.35 22.85 -33.65
N GLY A 162 -4.02 23.38 -34.68
CA GLY A 162 -4.42 22.62 -35.87
C GLY A 162 -5.86 22.87 -36.33
N VAL A 163 -6.09 23.99 -36.99
CA VAL A 163 -7.34 24.31 -37.72
C VAL A 163 -7.53 23.36 -38.91
N ALA A 164 -8.73 22.81 -39.07
CA ALA A 164 -9.31 22.51 -40.38
C ALA A 164 -10.84 22.72 -40.39
N THR A 165 -11.23 23.90 -40.87
CA THR A 165 -12.44 24.25 -41.64
C THR A 165 -13.72 23.40 -41.48
N SER A 166 -14.81 24.07 -41.04
CA SER A 166 -16.21 23.59 -40.91
C SER A 166 -16.42 22.37 -40.00
N GLY A 167 -16.64 22.63 -38.72
CA GLY A 167 -16.92 21.63 -37.69
C GLY A 167 -16.16 22.00 -36.42
N TYR A 168 -16.88 22.38 -35.36
CA TYR A 168 -16.27 22.63 -34.05
C TYR A 168 -16.06 21.29 -33.35
N GLY A 169 -14.83 20.76 -33.34
CA GLY A 169 -14.49 19.56 -32.56
C GLY A 169 -14.03 19.91 -31.15
N LEU A 170 -14.54 19.21 -30.14
CA LEU A 170 -14.01 19.27 -28.77
C LEU A 170 -13.05 18.09 -28.56
N SER A 171 -11.79 18.39 -28.24
CA SER A 171 -10.86 17.37 -27.76
C SER A 171 -11.01 17.22 -26.24
N VAL A 172 -11.32 16.00 -25.76
CA VAL A 172 -11.37 15.71 -24.32
C VAL A 172 -10.24 14.75 -23.95
N ASP A 173 -9.27 15.24 -23.18
CA ASP A 173 -8.07 14.49 -22.72
C ASP A 173 -8.39 13.38 -21.68
N MET A 174 -9.68 13.11 -21.43
CA MET A 174 -10.11 12.00 -20.57
C MET A 174 -10.00 10.63 -21.24
N LEU A 175 -9.84 10.62 -22.56
CA LEU A 175 -9.49 9.44 -23.35
C LEU A 175 -7.98 9.28 -23.37
N GLY A 176 -7.48 8.09 -23.02
CA GLY A 176 -6.06 7.83 -23.00
C GLY A 176 -5.58 6.79 -21.98
N TYR A 177 -4.31 6.83 -21.61
CA TYR A 177 -3.67 5.92 -20.66
C TYR A 177 -4.08 6.21 -19.22
N TRP A 178 -4.30 5.14 -18.46
CA TRP A 178 -4.71 5.22 -17.07
C TRP A 178 -3.78 4.39 -16.19
N ARG A 179 -3.45 4.94 -15.03
CA ARG A 179 -2.71 4.28 -13.97
C ARG A 179 -3.60 4.08 -12.76
N PHE A 180 -3.55 2.88 -12.21
CA PHE A 180 -4.25 2.48 -11.01
C PHE A 180 -3.24 2.07 -9.96
N GLU A 181 -3.30 2.69 -8.79
CA GLU A 181 -2.34 2.46 -7.72
C GLU A 181 -3.06 2.07 -6.44
N LEU A 182 -2.65 0.97 -5.83
CA LEU A 182 -3.11 0.56 -4.52
C LEU A 182 -2.30 1.32 -3.47
N VAL A 183 -2.95 2.15 -2.66
CA VAL A 183 -2.31 3.10 -1.74
C VAL A 183 -2.70 2.77 -0.31
N LYS A 184 -1.72 2.82 0.61
CA LYS A 184 -1.99 2.74 2.05
C LYS A 184 -2.66 4.04 2.53
N THR A 185 -3.83 3.94 3.15
CA THR A 185 -4.66 5.11 3.51
C THR A 185 -4.84 5.31 5.02
N ALA A 186 -4.37 4.38 5.84
CA ALA A 186 -4.38 4.47 7.31
C ALA A 186 -3.18 3.70 7.91
N ASP A 187 -2.90 3.91 9.21
CA ASP A 187 -1.74 3.33 9.90
C ASP A 187 -1.73 1.79 9.85
N THR A 188 -2.91 1.19 9.91
CA THR A 188 -3.11 -0.26 9.84
C THR A 188 -3.85 -0.65 8.58
N VAL A 189 -3.48 -1.78 7.97
CA VAL A 189 -4.19 -2.40 6.85
C VAL A 189 -4.72 -3.75 7.31
N SER A 190 -5.97 -4.07 6.95
CA SER A 190 -6.54 -5.39 7.22
C SER A 190 -6.21 -6.40 6.11
N SER A 191 -6.07 -7.67 6.49
CA SER A 191 -5.98 -8.77 5.52
C SER A 191 -7.38 -9.16 5.05
N GLY A 192 -7.53 -9.50 3.77
CA GLY A 192 -8.83 -9.86 3.22
C GLY A 192 -8.85 -9.96 1.70
N ALA A 193 -9.99 -10.34 1.16
CA ALA A 193 -10.28 -10.20 -0.27
C ALA A 193 -10.90 -8.82 -0.50
N SER A 194 -10.55 -8.18 -1.61
CA SER A 194 -11.18 -6.93 -2.02
C SER A 194 -12.63 -7.17 -2.42
N ASP A 195 -13.46 -6.16 -2.23
CA ASP A 195 -14.77 -6.10 -2.87
C ASP A 195 -14.61 -5.95 -4.38
N THR A 196 -15.58 -6.44 -5.15
CA THR A 196 -15.67 -6.14 -6.57
C THR A 196 -16.23 -4.74 -6.74
N SER A 197 -15.36 -3.79 -7.11
CA SER A 197 -15.77 -2.42 -7.42
C SER A 197 -15.78 -2.24 -8.94
N THR A 198 -16.90 -1.73 -9.47
CA THR A 198 -16.97 -1.21 -10.83
C THR A 198 -16.97 0.30 -10.77
N PHE A 199 -16.14 0.89 -11.61
CA PHE A 199 -16.05 2.31 -11.82
C PHE A 199 -16.46 2.61 -13.25
N THR A 200 -17.29 3.62 -13.43
CA THR A 200 -17.75 4.01 -14.76
C THR A 200 -17.48 5.48 -15.01
N LEU A 201 -16.79 5.76 -16.12
CA LEU A 201 -16.73 7.08 -16.74
C LEU A 201 -17.98 7.26 -17.57
N TRP A 202 -18.76 8.29 -17.27
CA TRP A 202 -19.99 8.60 -17.98
C TRP A 202 -20.10 10.10 -18.22
N THR A 203 -20.89 10.48 -19.23
CA THR A 203 -21.24 11.87 -19.52
C THR A 203 -22.74 12.07 -19.37
N ASP A 204 -23.15 13.16 -18.73
CA ASP A 204 -24.55 13.60 -18.71
C ASP A 204 -24.74 14.63 -19.82
N GLY A 205 -25.51 14.27 -20.86
CA GLY A 205 -25.75 15.13 -22.01
C GLY A 205 -26.89 16.12 -21.78
N ILE A 206 -27.00 16.65 -20.55
CA ILE A 206 -28.16 17.41 -20.06
C ILE A 206 -28.53 18.57 -21.00
N GLU A 207 -27.54 19.26 -21.55
CA GLU A 207 -27.77 20.41 -22.44
C GLU A 207 -28.02 20.02 -23.91
N PHE A 208 -27.68 18.78 -24.28
CA PHE A 208 -27.94 18.21 -25.60
C PHE A 208 -29.22 17.34 -25.65
N ASN A 209 -29.95 17.23 -24.53
CA ASN A 209 -31.10 16.33 -24.39
C ASN A 209 -30.75 14.86 -24.75
N LEU A 210 -29.49 14.49 -24.52
CA LEU A 210 -28.97 13.14 -24.79
C LEU A 210 -29.11 12.27 -23.53
N PRO A 211 -29.38 10.96 -23.68
CA PRO A 211 -29.32 10.04 -22.54
C PRO A 211 -27.89 9.99 -21.98
N SER A 212 -27.76 9.79 -20.67
CA SER A 212 -26.48 9.52 -20.01
C SER A 212 -25.76 8.39 -20.74
N LEU A 213 -24.52 8.63 -21.17
CA LEU A 213 -23.73 7.64 -21.90
C LEU A 213 -22.56 7.16 -21.05
N THR A 214 -22.47 5.85 -20.86
CA THR A 214 -21.28 5.20 -20.34
C THR A 214 -20.20 5.18 -21.41
N ILE A 215 -19.07 5.83 -21.11
CA ILE A 215 -17.90 5.91 -21.97
C ILE A 215 -16.99 4.71 -21.71
N TRP A 216 -16.70 4.41 -20.45
CA TRP A 216 -15.86 3.26 -20.12
C TRP A 216 -16.18 2.74 -18.73
N THR A 217 -16.05 1.43 -18.54
CA THR A 217 -16.15 0.81 -17.22
C THR A 217 -14.86 0.08 -16.89
N TRP A 218 -14.23 0.41 -15.77
CA TRP A 218 -13.18 -0.42 -15.17
C TRP A 218 -13.82 -1.21 -14.04
N SER A 219 -13.64 -2.53 -14.07
CA SER A 219 -13.98 -3.39 -12.95
C SER A 219 -12.70 -3.96 -12.37
N PHE A 220 -12.66 -4.10 -11.05
CA PHE A 220 -11.57 -4.82 -10.39
C PHE A 220 -12.02 -6.27 -10.13
N SER A 221 -11.25 -7.21 -10.66
CA SER A 221 -11.32 -8.60 -10.22
C SER A 221 -11.04 -8.65 -8.71
N PRO A 222 -11.72 -9.52 -7.93
CA PRO A 222 -11.39 -9.68 -6.52
C PRO A 222 -9.92 -10.06 -6.38
N PHE A 223 -9.16 -9.24 -5.65
CA PHE A 223 -7.76 -9.47 -5.33
C PHE A 223 -7.62 -9.77 -3.84
N THR A 224 -6.49 -10.35 -3.42
CA THR A 224 -6.25 -10.71 -2.01
C THR A 224 -5.14 -9.87 -1.43
N VAL A 225 -5.33 -9.40 -0.19
CA VAL A 225 -4.36 -8.60 0.56
C VAL A 225 -3.98 -9.34 1.83
N THR A 226 -2.68 -9.45 2.06
CA THR A 226 -2.11 -9.95 3.31
C THR A 226 -1.31 -8.84 3.97
N ALA A 227 -1.83 -8.31 5.08
CA ALA A 227 -1.07 -7.43 5.95
C ALA A 227 -0.02 -8.25 6.69
N GLU A 228 1.25 -7.94 6.44
CA GLU A 228 2.37 -8.61 7.06
C GLU A 228 2.58 -8.08 8.49
N ALA A 229 2.78 -9.00 9.43
CA ALA A 229 3.06 -8.71 10.83
C ALA A 229 3.85 -9.85 11.49
N CYS A 230 4.46 -9.54 12.64
CA CYS A 230 4.94 -10.49 13.62
C CYS A 230 4.08 -10.45 14.89
N SER A 231 4.05 -11.55 15.64
CA SER A 231 3.39 -11.66 16.93
C SER A 231 4.30 -12.36 17.96
N ILE A 232 4.17 -11.95 19.22
CA ILE A 232 4.82 -12.63 20.35
C ILE A 232 4.06 -13.92 20.64
N ASN A 233 4.75 -15.06 20.57
CA ASN A 233 4.19 -16.38 20.87
C ASN A 233 4.54 -16.86 22.28
N GLY A 234 5.65 -16.39 22.85
CA GLY A 234 6.04 -16.65 24.23
C GLY A 234 7.30 -15.89 24.62
N TYR A 235 7.59 -15.77 25.90
CA TYR A 235 8.82 -15.15 26.42
C TYR A 235 9.06 -15.56 27.87
N ASP A 236 10.30 -15.49 28.32
CA ASP A 236 10.65 -15.66 29.72
C ASP A 236 10.16 -14.46 30.54
N THR A 237 9.30 -14.71 31.53
CA THR A 237 8.72 -13.65 32.38
C THR A 237 9.63 -13.23 33.54
N SER A 238 10.69 -13.99 33.81
CA SER A 238 11.68 -13.71 34.84
C SER A 238 13.02 -14.35 34.46
N VAL A 239 14.11 -13.67 34.78
CA VAL A 239 15.48 -14.12 34.53
C VAL A 239 16.24 -14.13 35.84
N ASP A 240 16.58 -15.31 36.35
CA ASP A 240 17.37 -15.45 37.59
C ASP A 240 18.86 -15.21 37.30
N LEU A 241 19.39 -14.09 37.80
CA LEU A 241 20.81 -13.73 37.70
C LEU A 241 21.67 -14.42 38.76
N GLY A 242 21.07 -15.23 39.65
CA GLY A 242 21.75 -15.94 40.71
C GLY A 242 22.46 -15.01 41.71
N THR A 243 23.49 -15.54 42.37
CA THR A 243 24.26 -14.80 43.38
C THR A 243 25.65 -14.45 42.87
N ALA A 244 26.05 -13.20 42.99
CA ALA A 244 27.42 -12.73 42.75
C ALA A 244 28.05 -12.23 44.04
N THR A 245 29.37 -12.31 44.14
CA THR A 245 30.13 -11.80 45.29
C THR A 245 30.71 -10.43 44.97
N THR A 246 30.75 -9.51 45.93
CA THR A 246 31.31 -8.16 45.72
C THR A 246 32.73 -8.14 45.12
N PRO A 247 33.65 -9.09 45.41
CA PRO A 247 34.98 -9.11 44.76
C PRO A 247 34.96 -9.40 43.26
N SER A 248 33.84 -9.87 42.71
CA SER A 248 33.67 -10.05 41.25
C SER A 248 33.55 -8.71 40.51
N PHE A 249 33.29 -7.64 41.24
CA PHE A 249 33.12 -6.27 40.73
C PHE A 249 34.36 -5.45 41.10
N THR A 250 35.31 -5.38 40.17
CA THR A 250 36.65 -4.80 40.40
C THR A 250 36.77 -3.33 39.99
N ALA A 251 35.95 -2.87 39.05
CA ALA A 251 35.87 -1.50 38.55
C ALA A 251 34.58 -1.33 37.73
N VAL A 252 34.15 -0.08 37.53
CA VAL A 252 33.04 0.25 36.61
C VAL A 252 33.24 -0.47 35.28
N GLY A 253 32.22 -1.21 34.84
CA GLY A 253 32.31 -2.08 33.66
C GLY A 253 32.56 -3.56 33.94
N ALA A 254 32.91 -3.94 35.17
CA ALA A 254 32.98 -5.35 35.57
C ALA A 254 31.58 -5.98 35.53
N THR A 255 31.51 -7.23 35.05
CA THR A 255 30.23 -7.95 34.89
C THR A 255 30.26 -9.32 35.54
N ALA A 256 29.12 -9.79 36.03
CA ALA A 256 28.97 -11.12 36.62
C ALA A 256 27.65 -11.77 36.18
N ASN A 257 27.60 -13.11 36.27
CA ASN A 257 26.42 -13.94 36.07
C ASN A 257 25.62 -13.62 34.80
N SER A 258 26.16 -14.00 33.65
CA SER A 258 25.45 -13.91 32.38
C SER A 258 24.44 -15.05 32.27
N THR A 259 23.15 -14.71 32.23
CA THR A 259 22.03 -15.65 32.08
C THR A 259 21.33 -15.39 30.75
N ASP A 260 21.08 -16.44 29.98
CA ASP A 260 20.35 -16.35 28.72
C ASP A 260 18.84 -16.35 28.98
N PHE A 261 18.08 -15.61 28.15
CA PHE A 261 16.62 -15.63 28.12
C PHE A 261 16.13 -15.49 26.68
N THR A 262 14.89 -15.91 26.39
CA THR A 262 14.35 -15.89 25.03
C THR A 262 13.03 -15.15 24.91
N ILE A 263 12.83 -14.58 23.71
CA ILE A 263 11.55 -14.07 23.24
C ILE A 263 11.22 -14.84 21.96
N ASN A 264 10.11 -15.58 22.00
CA ASN A 264 9.64 -16.39 20.88
C ASN A 264 8.61 -15.62 20.06
N MET A 265 8.84 -15.52 18.74
CA MET A 265 8.00 -14.77 17.82
C MET A 265 7.62 -15.59 16.59
N ILE A 266 6.45 -15.27 16.02
CA ILE A 266 5.96 -15.81 14.75
C ILE A 266 5.74 -14.64 13.80
N CYS A 267 6.37 -14.68 12.63
CA CYS A 267 6.17 -13.71 11.58
C CYS A 267 5.39 -14.31 10.42
N SER A 268 4.52 -13.53 9.80
CA SER A 268 3.71 -13.95 8.65
C SER A 268 4.52 -14.09 7.35
N SER A 269 5.69 -13.46 7.28
CA SER A 269 6.60 -13.45 6.13
C SER A 269 8.06 -13.39 6.59
N THR A 270 8.98 -13.94 5.79
CA THR A 270 10.44 -13.81 6.01
C THR A 270 10.99 -12.48 5.51
N GLY A 271 10.16 -11.65 4.86
CA GLY A 271 10.53 -10.31 4.39
C GLY A 271 10.41 -9.21 5.44
N ILE A 272 10.02 -9.55 6.68
CA ILE A 272 9.81 -8.60 7.77
C ILE A 272 11.06 -8.56 8.66
N SER A 273 11.53 -7.37 9.02
CA SER A 273 12.61 -7.18 9.99
C SER A 273 12.03 -6.63 11.31
N PRO A 274 11.72 -7.50 12.30
CA PRO A 274 11.24 -7.03 13.59
C PRO A 274 12.35 -6.36 14.39
N THR A 275 11.95 -5.36 15.18
CA THR A 275 12.80 -4.71 16.18
C THR A 275 12.21 -4.87 17.57
N LEU A 276 13.05 -4.91 18.60
CA LEU A 276 12.62 -4.86 20.00
C LEU A 276 13.26 -3.66 20.70
N THR A 277 12.43 -2.86 21.36
CA THR A 277 12.88 -1.77 22.25
C THR A 277 12.65 -2.19 23.68
N PHE A 278 13.68 -2.11 24.52
CA PHE A 278 13.61 -2.45 25.94
C PHE A 278 13.62 -1.16 26.76
N SER A 279 12.58 -0.95 27.57
CA SER A 279 12.34 0.26 28.35
C SER A 279 12.26 -0.06 29.84
N GLY A 280 12.85 0.81 30.67
CA GLY A 280 12.92 0.64 32.11
C GLY A 280 13.69 1.79 32.74
N THR A 281 13.92 1.73 34.05
CA THR A 281 14.74 2.74 34.73
C THR A 281 16.19 2.61 34.26
N VAL A 282 16.77 3.69 33.74
CA VAL A 282 18.18 3.75 33.32
C VAL A 282 19.06 4.06 34.52
N ASP A 283 20.23 3.44 34.60
CA ASP A 283 21.23 3.78 35.63
C ASP A 283 21.78 5.21 35.42
N ASP A 284 21.97 5.95 36.51
CA ASP A 284 22.35 7.36 36.49
C ASP A 284 23.77 7.60 35.95
N ASP A 285 24.67 6.64 36.13
CA ASP A 285 26.08 6.74 35.75
C ASP A 285 26.36 6.07 34.39
N VAL A 286 25.59 5.04 34.03
CA VAL A 286 25.82 4.22 32.83
C VAL A 286 24.54 4.06 32.01
N SER A 287 24.40 4.88 30.96
CA SER A 287 23.20 4.95 30.12
C SER A 287 22.84 3.66 29.35
N ALA A 288 23.75 2.68 29.26
CA ALA A 288 23.53 1.39 28.59
C ALA A 288 23.18 0.25 29.59
N VAL A 289 22.79 0.61 30.82
CA VAL A 289 22.49 -0.31 31.91
C VAL A 289 21.16 0.07 32.54
N PHE A 290 20.35 -0.93 32.86
CA PHE A 290 19.12 -0.74 33.63
C PHE A 290 19.47 -0.68 35.12
N ALA A 291 18.87 0.27 35.83
CA ALA A 291 19.10 0.48 37.24
C ALA A 291 18.58 -0.71 38.09
N ASN A 292 19.19 -0.90 39.25
CA ASN A 292 18.60 -1.70 40.32
C ASN A 292 17.46 -0.89 40.97
N ASP A 293 16.24 -1.05 40.47
CA ASP A 293 15.11 -0.16 40.78
C ASP A 293 14.41 -0.51 42.11
N SER A 294 14.44 -1.78 42.48
CA SER A 294 13.71 -2.33 43.62
C SER A 294 14.59 -3.14 44.58
N GLY A 295 15.84 -3.38 44.21
CA GLY A 295 16.81 -4.05 45.05
C GLY A 295 17.50 -3.12 46.06
N THR A 296 18.35 -3.72 46.90
CA THR A 296 19.05 -3.04 47.99
C THR A 296 20.55 -2.86 47.76
N ALA A 297 21.12 -3.53 46.76
CA ALA A 297 22.52 -3.33 46.36
C ALA A 297 22.70 -1.98 45.65
N THR A 298 23.85 -1.33 45.86
CA THR A 298 24.21 -0.06 45.21
C THR A 298 25.46 -0.25 44.34
N GLY A 299 25.61 0.60 43.32
CA GLY A 299 26.73 0.56 42.37
C GLY A 299 26.69 -0.60 41.38
N VAL A 300 25.54 -1.26 41.24
CA VAL A 300 25.30 -2.38 40.33
C VAL A 300 23.95 -2.20 39.64
N GLY A 301 23.89 -2.54 38.35
CA GLY A 301 22.68 -2.62 37.56
C GLY A 301 22.66 -3.86 36.68
N VAL A 302 21.68 -3.95 35.79
CA VAL A 302 21.49 -5.07 34.86
C VAL A 302 21.75 -4.60 33.43
N GLN A 303 22.69 -5.27 32.76
CA GLN A 303 22.94 -5.05 31.33
C GLN A 303 22.27 -6.15 30.52
N LEU A 304 21.47 -5.75 29.53
CA LEU A 304 20.91 -6.67 28.53
C LEU A 304 21.80 -6.71 27.28
N LEU A 305 21.85 -7.86 26.62
CA LEU A 305 22.58 -8.06 25.37
C LEU A 305 21.75 -8.82 24.35
N TYR A 306 21.94 -8.46 23.08
CA TYR A 306 21.54 -9.27 21.94
C TYR A 306 22.82 -9.74 21.22
N GLY A 307 23.03 -11.06 21.16
CA GLY A 307 24.33 -11.62 20.80
C GLY A 307 25.42 -11.17 21.79
N ASN A 308 26.35 -10.33 21.32
CA ASN A 308 27.42 -9.73 22.14
C ASN A 308 27.30 -8.20 22.27
N THR A 309 26.23 -7.61 21.72
CA THR A 309 26.01 -6.16 21.71
C THR A 309 25.14 -5.77 22.90
N ALA A 310 25.57 -4.78 23.68
CA ALA A 310 24.77 -4.24 24.76
C ALA A 310 23.53 -3.52 24.21
N ILE A 311 22.38 -3.78 24.81
CA ILE A 311 21.12 -3.11 24.51
C ILE A 311 21.07 -1.84 25.34
N THR A 312 20.94 -0.70 24.66
CA THR A 312 20.71 0.58 25.34
C THR A 312 19.21 0.71 25.61
N PRO A 313 18.80 1.04 26.85
CA PRO A 313 17.40 1.35 27.16
C PRO A 313 16.79 2.34 26.14
N ASP A 314 15.51 2.14 25.83
CA ASP A 314 14.71 2.96 24.91
C ASP A 314 15.27 3.08 23.48
N THR A 315 16.20 2.19 23.11
CA THR A 315 16.75 2.10 21.74
C THR A 315 16.29 0.80 21.09
N ALA A 316 15.79 0.90 19.85
CA ALA A 316 15.35 -0.26 19.07
C ALA A 316 16.56 -1.14 18.68
N VAL A 317 16.43 -2.44 18.95
CA VAL A 317 17.39 -3.48 18.54
C VAL A 317 16.83 -4.20 17.33
N SER A 318 17.53 -4.13 16.21
CA SER A 318 17.22 -4.94 15.02
C SER A 318 17.51 -6.42 15.29
N LEU A 319 16.54 -7.26 14.94
CA LEU A 319 16.68 -8.72 14.96
C LEU A 319 17.01 -9.29 13.59
N GLY A 320 17.17 -8.42 12.57
CA GLY A 320 17.29 -8.79 11.18
C GLY A 320 16.00 -9.34 10.57
N MET A 321 16.07 -9.78 9.32
CA MET A 321 14.95 -10.41 8.64
C MET A 321 14.51 -11.68 9.38
N ALA A 322 13.19 -11.86 9.52
CA ALA A 322 12.61 -13.03 10.13
C ALA A 322 13.10 -14.31 9.41
N PRO A 323 13.75 -15.24 10.12
CA PRO A 323 14.42 -16.38 9.49
C PRO A 323 13.43 -17.44 8.98
N SER A 324 12.20 -17.43 9.49
CA SER A 324 11.13 -18.33 9.08
C SER A 324 9.77 -17.72 9.38
N THR A 325 8.70 -18.30 8.80
CA THR A 325 7.31 -18.00 9.18
C THR A 325 6.81 -18.86 10.35
N SER A 326 7.72 -19.63 10.97
CA SER A 326 7.43 -20.47 12.13
C SER A 326 7.91 -19.81 13.42
N ALA A 327 7.45 -20.34 14.56
CA ALA A 327 7.89 -19.90 15.87
C ALA A 327 9.42 -19.96 15.97
N THR A 328 10.03 -18.82 16.29
CA THR A 328 11.48 -18.63 16.32
C THR A 328 11.88 -18.01 17.66
N ASP A 329 12.86 -18.59 18.34
CA ASP A 329 13.45 -18.04 19.55
C ASP A 329 14.54 -17.02 19.22
N TYR A 330 14.36 -15.81 19.73
CA TYR A 330 15.40 -14.78 19.74
C TYR A 330 16.07 -14.80 21.11
N ALA A 331 17.36 -15.13 21.13
CA ALA A 331 18.14 -15.29 22.36
C ALA A 331 18.79 -13.96 22.78
N PHE A 332 18.56 -13.62 24.03
CA PHE A 332 19.10 -12.46 24.71
C PHE A 332 19.87 -12.90 25.96
N LYS A 333 20.65 -11.98 26.53
CA LYS A 333 21.36 -12.22 27.79
C LYS A 333 21.11 -11.07 28.75
N ALA A 334 21.01 -11.41 30.02
CA ALA A 334 21.06 -10.44 31.11
C ALA A 334 22.28 -10.75 31.98
N ARG A 335 22.97 -9.71 32.45
CA ARG A 335 24.11 -9.86 33.37
C ARG A 335 24.20 -8.70 34.34
N LEU A 336 24.75 -8.95 35.52
CA LEU A 336 25.07 -7.91 36.49
C LEU A 336 26.22 -7.05 35.95
N TYR A 337 26.15 -5.73 36.16
CA TYR A 337 27.12 -4.75 35.68
C TYR A 337 27.45 -3.75 36.79
N GLN A 338 28.73 -3.54 37.09
CA GLN A 338 29.17 -2.53 38.06
C GLN A 338 29.08 -1.13 37.44
N THR A 339 28.22 -0.28 37.99
CA THR A 339 27.95 1.08 37.49
C THR A 339 28.72 2.15 38.26
N ALA A 340 29.02 1.92 39.55
CA ALA A 340 29.77 2.85 40.38
C ALA A 340 31.11 2.26 40.89
N GLY A 341 31.95 3.12 41.48
CA GLY A 341 33.28 2.73 41.96
C GLY A 341 33.32 1.63 43.03
N ALA A 342 32.21 1.38 43.73
CA ALA A 342 32.06 0.31 44.70
C ALA A 342 30.66 -0.31 44.64
N VAL A 343 30.59 -1.63 44.84
CA VAL A 343 29.33 -2.38 44.92
C VAL A 343 29.06 -2.76 46.38
N THR A 344 27.85 -2.49 46.88
CA THR A 344 27.42 -2.96 48.21
C THR A 344 26.63 -4.26 48.10
N ALA A 345 26.69 -5.10 49.13
CA ALA A 345 25.85 -6.28 49.22
C ALA A 345 24.36 -5.89 49.34
N GLY A 346 23.49 -6.68 48.71
CA GLY A 346 22.04 -6.48 48.69
C GLY A 346 21.42 -7.28 47.55
N SER A 347 20.10 -7.16 47.37
CA SER A 347 19.39 -7.71 46.22
C SER A 347 19.54 -6.80 44.99
N VAL A 348 19.46 -7.43 43.82
CA VAL A 348 19.34 -6.74 42.53
C VAL A 348 18.04 -7.18 41.91
N ASP A 349 17.10 -6.25 41.78
CA ASP A 349 15.77 -6.46 41.24
C ASP A 349 15.52 -5.31 40.24
N THR A 350 15.25 -5.65 38.98
CA THR A 350 15.12 -4.70 37.86
C THR A 350 13.93 -5.10 36.99
N SER A 351 13.04 -4.16 36.68
CA SER A 351 11.92 -4.38 35.77
C SER A 351 12.16 -3.75 34.39
N VAL A 352 11.94 -4.52 33.33
CA VAL A 352 12.07 -4.07 31.94
C VAL A 352 10.84 -4.45 31.13
N ILE A 353 10.35 -3.53 30.30
CA ILE A 353 9.26 -3.73 29.34
C ILE A 353 9.89 -3.81 27.95
N PHE A 354 9.52 -4.79 27.14
CA PHE A 354 9.90 -4.81 25.72
C PHE A 354 8.71 -4.43 24.84
N THR A 355 8.98 -3.67 23.79
CA THR A 355 8.01 -3.26 22.76
C THR A 355 8.51 -3.72 21.40
N MET A 356 7.64 -4.34 20.61
CA MET A 356 7.95 -4.79 19.25
C MET A 356 7.64 -3.72 18.22
N GLY A 357 8.54 -3.54 17.26
CA GLY A 357 8.42 -2.67 16.09
C GLY A 357 8.97 -3.35 14.83
N TYR A 358 9.16 -2.55 13.78
CA TYR A 358 9.65 -3.00 12.48
C TYR A 358 10.65 -1.97 11.90
N GLU A 359 11.54 -2.43 11.04
CA GLU A 359 12.48 -1.61 10.25
C GLU A 359 12.39 -1.90 8.74
#